data_AF-A0A225UEW2-F1
#
_entry.id   AF-A0A225UEW2-F1
#
_cell.length_a   1.000
_cell.length_b   1.000
_cell.length_c   1.000
_cell.angle_alpha   90.00
_cell.angle_beta   90.00
_cell.angle_gamma   90.00
#
_symmetry.space_group_name_H-M   'P 1'
#
loop_
_entity.id
_entity.type
_entity.pdbx_description
1 polymer ?
#
loop_
_entity_poly.entity_id
_entity_poly.type
_entity_poly.pdbx_seq_one_letter_code
_entity_poly.pdbx_strand_id
1 'polypeptide(L)'
;MRPAMEKELKQFFKGLKRQFATSQARGEGHIKVGKDPLSFELYEFLSTHLMALPGSDAIFARVYLIISWNLMCRSANAFGIRHSHIEWRGDSLRVYFAHMKNDQSGDRPRDPRHVYANPLQPTICPILALAIYWTTTIFDEDNRLFPGSDQYDRFRKSLQRLLVYGEVSTELKRRGVSPSDLGTHSMRKGAATFCASGTTACDTK
;
A
#
# COMPACT_ATOMS: atom_id res chain seq x y z
N MET A 1 -4.97 -39.65 4.86
CA MET A 1 -3.51 -39.70 4.62
C MET A 1 -2.90 -40.60 5.70
N ARG A 2 -1.97 -41.52 5.38
CA ARG A 2 -1.38 -42.42 6.40
C ARG A 2 -0.51 -41.61 7.39
N PRO A 3 -0.60 -41.82 8.72
CA PRO A 3 0.09 -40.99 9.74
C PRO A 3 1.62 -40.89 9.57
N ALA A 4 2.24 -41.93 9.01
CA ALA A 4 3.68 -41.95 8.74
C ALA A 4 4.10 -40.94 7.66
N MET A 5 3.29 -40.79 6.61
CA MET A 5 3.54 -39.88 5.50
C MET A 5 3.50 -38.41 5.95
N GLU A 6 2.58 -38.06 6.84
CA GLU A 6 2.50 -36.71 7.42
C GLU A 6 3.73 -36.38 8.26
N LYS A 7 4.28 -37.36 8.98
CA LYS A 7 5.48 -37.19 9.81
C LYS A 7 6.72 -36.99 8.95
N GLU A 8 6.87 -37.76 7.87
CA GLU A 8 7.95 -37.61 6.90
C GLU A 8 7.91 -36.26 6.19
N LEU A 9 6.73 -35.82 5.73
CA LEU A 9 6.56 -34.50 5.12
C LEU A 9 6.93 -33.37 6.10
N LYS A 10 6.50 -33.46 7.36
CA LYS A 10 6.88 -32.48 8.39
C LYS A 10 8.41 -32.43 8.61
N GLN A 11 9.08 -33.59 8.64
CA GLN A 11 10.53 -33.66 8.76
C GLN A 11 11.24 -33.09 7.53
N PHE A 12 10.76 -33.42 6.33
CA PHE A 12 11.30 -32.91 5.07
C PHE A 12 11.21 -31.38 5.00
N PHE A 13 10.02 -30.80 5.25
CA PHE A 13 9.85 -29.34 5.27
C PHE A 13 10.69 -28.66 6.36
N LYS A 14 10.92 -29.32 7.50
CA LYS A 14 11.81 -28.80 8.55
C LYS A 14 13.27 -28.80 8.10
N GLY A 15 13.71 -29.83 7.38
CA GLY A 15 15.03 -29.89 6.77
C GLY A 15 15.24 -28.80 5.73
N LEU A 16 14.25 -28.62 4.83
CA LEU A 16 14.27 -27.59 3.80
C LEU A 16 14.37 -26.17 4.39
N LYS A 17 13.58 -25.86 5.43
CA LYS A 17 13.65 -24.57 6.15
C LYS A 17 15.03 -24.32 6.76
N ARG A 18 15.68 -25.36 7.30
CA ARG A 18 17.04 -25.24 7.86
C ARG A 18 18.07 -24.97 6.77
N GLN A 19 17.98 -25.65 5.62
CA GLN A 19 18.86 -25.40 4.48
C GLN A 19 18.73 -23.95 3.97
N PHE A 20 17.50 -23.45 3.83
CA PHE A 20 17.26 -22.05 3.46
C PHE A 20 17.82 -21.06 4.49
N ALA A 21 17.70 -21.34 5.79
CA ALA A 21 18.29 -20.48 6.82
C ALA A 21 19.82 -20.48 6.77
N THR A 22 20.44 -21.64 6.54
CA THR A 22 21.90 -21.76 6.40
C THR A 22 22.42 -21.07 5.14
N SER A 23 21.70 -21.16 4.02
CA SER A 23 22.08 -20.44 2.79
C SER A 23 21.97 -18.93 2.98
N GLN A 24 20.89 -18.44 3.61
CA GLN A 24 20.75 -17.02 3.94
C GLN A 24 21.85 -16.52 4.89
N ALA A 25 22.24 -17.33 5.88
CA ALA A 25 23.35 -16.99 6.79
C ALA A 25 24.71 -16.89 6.09
N ARG A 26 24.87 -17.56 4.94
CA ARG A 26 26.05 -17.47 4.06
C ARG A 26 25.95 -16.34 3.04
N GLY A 27 24.86 -15.56 3.05
CA GLY A 27 24.59 -14.49 2.08
C GLY A 27 23.95 -14.97 0.78
N GLU A 28 23.53 -16.24 0.70
CA GLU A 28 22.86 -16.80 -0.48
C GLU A 28 21.33 -16.62 -0.38
N GLY A 29 20.76 -15.92 -1.35
CA GLY A 29 19.32 -15.64 -1.43
C GLY A 29 18.89 -14.40 -0.63
N HIS A 30 17.60 -14.08 -0.70
CA HIS A 30 17.05 -12.92 0.01
C HIS A 30 16.73 -13.25 1.47
N ILE A 31 17.32 -12.50 2.40
CA ILE A 31 17.02 -12.58 3.85
C ILE A 31 15.60 -12.06 4.12
N LYS A 32 15.19 -10.99 3.42
CA LYS A 32 13.86 -10.39 3.56
C LYS A 32 12.87 -11.06 2.61
N VAL A 33 11.68 -11.39 3.12
CA VAL A 33 10.57 -11.92 2.32
C VAL A 33 9.50 -10.84 2.13
N GLY A 34 9.20 -10.52 0.87
CA GLY A 34 8.16 -9.57 0.48
C GLY A 34 8.67 -8.15 0.26
N LYS A 35 7.73 -7.20 0.10
CA LYS A 35 8.03 -5.80 -0.22
C LYS A 35 8.45 -5.00 1.01
N ASP A 36 9.36 -4.06 0.85
CA ASP A 36 9.84 -3.19 1.91
C ASP A 36 8.83 -2.08 2.26
N PRO A 37 8.85 -1.57 3.51
CA PRO A 37 8.08 -0.40 3.88
C PRO A 37 8.52 0.82 3.05
N LEU A 38 7.55 1.59 2.57
CA LEU A 38 7.83 2.86 1.92
C LEU A 38 8.17 3.90 3.01
N SER A 39 9.33 4.55 2.95
CA SER A 39 9.64 5.62 3.91
C SER A 39 8.71 6.83 3.69
N PHE A 40 8.48 7.63 4.73
CA PHE A 40 7.59 8.79 4.64
C PHE A 40 8.07 9.82 3.60
N GLU A 41 9.37 10.09 3.58
CA GLU A 41 10.00 11.00 2.61
C GLU A 41 9.83 10.49 1.17
N LEU A 42 10.01 9.18 0.94
CA LEU A 42 9.83 8.60 -0.38
C LEU A 42 8.34 8.59 -0.78
N TYR A 43 7.43 8.38 0.19
CA TYR A 43 5.99 8.54 -0.02
C TYR A 43 5.63 9.97 -0.49
N GLU A 44 6.13 11.00 0.19
CA GLU A 44 5.91 12.40 -0.17
C GLU A 44 6.52 12.72 -1.55
N PHE A 45 7.75 12.26 -1.79
CA PHE A 45 8.45 12.45 -3.06
C PHE A 45 7.68 11.83 -4.24
N LEU A 46 7.23 10.57 -4.11
CA LEU A 46 6.46 9.88 -5.16
C LEU A 46 5.09 10.55 -5.38
N SER A 47 4.42 10.96 -4.31
CA SER A 47 3.13 11.66 -4.39
C SER A 47 3.25 13.00 -5.11
N THR A 48 4.33 13.73 -4.86
CA THR A 48 4.64 15.00 -5.53
C THR A 48 4.89 14.79 -7.03
N HIS A 49 5.67 13.77 -7.40
CA HIS A 49 5.91 13.44 -8.81
C HIS A 49 4.61 13.04 -9.53
N LEU A 50 3.79 12.19 -8.91
CA LEU A 50 2.50 11.80 -9.48
C LEU A 50 1.54 12.97 -9.64
N MET A 51 1.64 14.01 -8.80
CA MET A 51 0.83 15.22 -8.91
C MET A 51 1.23 16.08 -10.12
N ALA A 52 2.51 16.08 -10.48
CA ALA A 52 3.04 16.83 -11.63
C ALA A 52 2.83 16.11 -12.97
N LEU A 53 2.67 14.79 -12.95
CA LEU A 53 2.45 14.00 -14.16
C LEU A 53 1.02 14.16 -14.69
N PRO A 54 0.84 14.35 -16.01
CA PRO A 54 -0.48 14.39 -16.61
C PRO A 54 -1.10 12.98 -16.72
N GLY A 55 -2.42 12.95 -16.85
CA GLY A 55 -3.17 11.75 -17.20
C GLY A 55 -3.85 11.04 -16.03
N SER A 56 -4.93 10.33 -16.35
CA SER A 56 -5.79 9.68 -15.38
C SER A 56 -5.10 8.57 -14.58
N ASP A 57 -4.09 7.90 -15.15
CA ASP A 57 -3.30 6.89 -14.45
C ASP A 57 -2.41 7.47 -13.36
N ALA A 58 -1.82 8.65 -13.57
CA ALA A 58 -1.02 9.33 -12.56
C ALA A 58 -1.92 9.80 -11.40
N ILE A 59 -3.07 10.41 -11.74
CA ILE A 59 -4.09 10.83 -10.78
C ILE A 59 -4.59 9.63 -9.96
N PHE A 60 -4.95 8.53 -10.62
CA PHE A 60 -5.35 7.27 -9.98
C PHE A 60 -4.26 6.72 -9.05
N ALA A 61 -3.02 6.62 -9.54
CA ALA A 61 -1.92 6.10 -8.75
C ALA A 61 -1.65 6.97 -7.52
N ARG A 62 -1.76 8.30 -7.65
CA ARG A 62 -1.61 9.25 -6.55
C ARG A 62 -2.66 9.06 -5.48
N VAL A 63 -3.95 9.06 -5.86
CA VAL A 63 -5.02 8.92 -4.86
C VAL A 63 -4.95 7.56 -4.18
N TYR A 64 -4.63 6.48 -4.90
CA TYR A 64 -4.47 5.16 -4.30
C TYR A 64 -3.25 5.10 -3.35
N LEU A 65 -2.12 5.70 -3.73
CA LEU A 65 -0.91 5.81 -2.89
C LEU A 65 -1.27 6.46 -1.55
N ILE A 66 -1.93 7.62 -1.59
CA ILE A 66 -2.30 8.42 -0.43
C ILE A 66 -3.37 7.73 0.42
N ILE A 67 -4.41 7.17 -0.19
CA ILE A 67 -5.49 6.46 0.54
C ILE A 67 -4.98 5.18 1.19
N SER A 68 -4.11 4.42 0.50
CA SER A 68 -3.50 3.22 1.07
C SER A 68 -2.62 3.54 2.29
N TRP A 69 -1.90 4.67 2.24
CA TRP A 69 -1.09 5.17 3.35
C TRP A 69 -1.98 5.59 4.53
N ASN A 70 -2.89 6.55 4.33
CA ASN A 70 -3.71 7.13 5.39
C ASN A 70 -4.67 6.11 6.04
N LEU A 71 -5.24 5.19 5.27
CA LEU A 71 -6.10 4.14 5.82
C LEU A 71 -5.33 2.94 6.38
N MET A 72 -4.00 2.90 6.21
CA MET A 72 -3.13 1.77 6.56
C MET A 72 -3.73 0.43 6.12
N CYS A 73 -4.20 0.37 4.87
CA CYS A 73 -5.05 -0.73 4.41
C CYS A 73 -4.40 -1.58 3.33
N ARG A 74 -4.95 -2.79 3.12
CA ARG A 74 -4.51 -3.66 2.01
C ARG A 74 -5.19 -3.19 0.73
N SER A 75 -4.57 -3.47 -0.41
CA SER A 75 -5.13 -3.20 -1.74
C SER A 75 -6.55 -3.70 -1.91
N ALA A 76 -6.84 -4.93 -1.47
CA ALA A 76 -8.18 -5.50 -1.53
C ALA A 76 -9.22 -4.66 -0.78
N ASN A 77 -8.85 -4.06 0.36
CA ASN A 77 -9.74 -3.18 1.10
C ASN A 77 -9.89 -1.83 0.37
N ALA A 78 -8.79 -1.22 -0.07
CA ALA A 78 -8.80 0.05 -0.79
C ALA A 78 -9.65 -0.01 -2.08
N PHE A 79 -9.44 -1.04 -2.90
CA PHE A 79 -10.19 -1.26 -4.14
C PHE A 79 -11.63 -1.74 -3.91
N GLY A 80 -11.94 -2.24 -2.71
CA GLY A 80 -13.29 -2.59 -2.28
C GLY A 80 -14.09 -1.42 -1.70
N ILE A 81 -13.51 -0.21 -1.58
CA ILE A 81 -14.23 0.98 -1.12
C ILE A 81 -15.29 1.35 -2.18
N ARG A 82 -16.51 1.62 -1.71
CA ARG A 82 -17.62 2.16 -2.50
C ARG A 82 -17.98 3.54 -1.93
N HIS A 83 -18.58 4.42 -2.71
CA HIS A 83 -18.97 5.74 -2.20
C HIS A 83 -19.98 5.65 -1.07
N SER A 84 -20.84 4.63 -1.06
CA SER A 84 -21.74 4.33 0.07
C SER A 84 -21.03 3.97 1.38
N HIS A 85 -19.72 3.68 1.33
CA HIS A 85 -18.90 3.42 2.52
C HIS A 85 -18.19 4.69 3.02
N ILE A 86 -18.45 5.85 2.42
CA ILE A 86 -17.78 7.10 2.72
C ILE A 86 -18.82 8.05 3.32
N GLU A 87 -18.51 8.60 4.49
CA GLU A 87 -19.38 9.55 5.19
C GLU A 87 -18.55 10.74 5.65
N TRP A 88 -19.06 11.96 5.49
CA TRP A 88 -18.48 13.13 6.13
C TRP A 88 -19.12 13.34 7.49
N ARG A 89 -18.30 13.45 8.55
CA ARG A 89 -18.81 13.78 9.89
C ARG A 89 -17.81 14.62 10.66
N GLY A 90 -18.25 15.83 11.04
CA GLY A 90 -17.40 16.83 11.68
C GLY A 90 -16.33 17.33 10.72
N ASP A 91 -15.07 17.21 11.12
CA ASP A 91 -13.86 17.58 10.37
C ASP A 91 -13.19 16.38 9.67
N SER A 92 -13.82 15.20 9.72
CA SER A 92 -13.26 13.94 9.23
C SER A 92 -14.09 13.35 8.08
N LEU A 93 -13.39 12.87 7.05
CA LEU A 93 -13.95 11.91 6.11
C LEU A 93 -13.80 10.51 6.71
N ARG A 94 -14.90 9.79 6.84
CA ARG A 94 -14.96 8.44 7.43
C ARG A 94 -15.08 7.40 6.34
N VAL A 95 -14.23 6.38 6.41
CA VAL A 95 -14.26 5.25 5.48
C VAL A 95 -14.57 3.95 6.25
N TYR A 96 -15.65 3.29 5.85
CA TYR A 96 -16.08 2.02 6.41
C TYR A 96 -15.56 0.87 5.55
N PHE A 97 -14.89 -0.11 6.15
CA PHE A 97 -14.51 -1.33 5.43
C PHE A 97 -15.58 -2.40 5.58
N ALA A 98 -16.17 -2.79 4.44
CA ALA A 98 -17.21 -3.82 4.40
C ALA A 98 -16.69 -5.21 4.77
N HIS A 99 -15.42 -5.50 4.48
CA HIS A 99 -14.78 -6.76 4.81
C HIS A 99 -13.47 -6.53 5.56
N MET A 100 -13.25 -7.30 6.62
CA MET A 100 -12.01 -7.28 7.40
C MET A 100 -11.45 -8.70 7.52
N LYS A 101 -10.15 -8.86 7.25
CA LYS A 101 -9.51 -10.19 7.26
C LYS A 101 -9.69 -10.95 8.58
N ASN A 102 -9.72 -10.23 9.70
CA ASN A 102 -9.83 -10.81 11.04
C ASN A 102 -11.29 -10.88 11.54
N ASP A 103 -12.25 -10.52 10.69
CA ASP A 103 -13.68 -10.56 10.97
C ASP A 103 -14.40 -10.90 9.66
N GLN A 104 -14.31 -12.19 9.29
CA GLN A 104 -14.90 -12.70 8.05
C GLN A 104 -16.42 -12.82 8.12
N SER A 105 -16.97 -13.07 9.32
CA SER A 105 -18.41 -13.11 9.57
C SER A 105 -19.03 -11.71 9.63
N GLY A 106 -18.25 -10.68 9.96
CA GLY A 106 -18.72 -9.29 10.01
C GLY A 106 -19.52 -8.98 11.27
N ASP A 107 -19.32 -9.78 12.33
CA ASP A 107 -20.06 -9.68 13.59
C ASP A 107 -19.62 -8.48 14.43
N ARG A 108 -18.46 -7.87 14.11
CA ARG A 108 -17.94 -6.74 14.89
C ARG A 108 -18.49 -5.42 14.37
N PRO A 109 -18.76 -4.46 15.28
CA PRO A 109 -19.03 -3.09 14.90
C PRO A 109 -17.95 -2.58 13.94
N ARG A 110 -18.39 -2.02 12.81
CA ARG A 110 -17.48 -1.51 11.79
C ARG A 110 -17.08 -0.09 12.14
N ASP A 111 -16.04 0.04 12.96
CA ASP A 111 -15.48 1.34 13.28
C ASP A 111 -14.91 2.00 12.01
N PRO A 112 -15.27 3.26 11.73
CA PRO A 112 -14.75 3.97 10.57
C PRO A 112 -13.27 4.30 10.74
N ARG A 113 -12.57 4.37 9.61
CA ARG A 113 -11.23 4.97 9.54
C ARG A 113 -11.39 6.44 9.20
N HIS A 114 -10.89 7.29 10.08
CA HIS A 114 -10.97 8.73 9.88
C HIS A 114 -9.80 9.20 9.01
N VAL A 115 -10.12 10.06 8.05
CA VAL A 115 -9.21 10.69 7.11
C VAL A 115 -9.39 12.19 7.22
N TYR A 116 -8.29 12.91 7.41
CA TYR A 116 -8.28 14.34 7.66
C TYR A 116 -7.59 15.08 6.52
N ALA A 117 -7.99 16.32 6.27
CA ALA A 117 -7.27 17.19 5.35
C ALA A 117 -5.88 17.54 5.91
N ASN A 118 -4.89 17.67 5.04
CA ASN A 118 -3.56 18.20 5.37
C ASN A 118 -3.29 19.45 4.51
N PRO A 119 -3.79 20.63 4.91
CA PRO A 119 -3.61 21.85 4.13
C PRO A 119 -2.15 22.33 4.09
N LEU A 120 -1.32 21.93 5.06
CA LEU A 120 0.10 22.32 5.13
C LEU A 120 0.98 21.56 4.13
N GLN A 121 0.59 20.34 3.75
CA GLN A 121 1.27 19.55 2.72
C GLN A 121 0.25 19.03 1.68
N PRO A 122 -0.15 19.88 0.71
CA PRO A 122 -1.14 19.54 -0.31
C PRO A 122 -0.77 18.31 -1.14
N THR A 123 0.52 18.09 -1.37
CA THR A 123 1.05 16.96 -2.16
C THR A 123 0.70 15.61 -1.56
N ILE A 124 0.48 15.51 -0.25
CA ILE A 124 0.07 14.27 0.45
C ILE A 124 -1.29 14.38 1.14
N CYS A 125 -2.04 15.45 0.88
CA CYS A 125 -3.37 15.66 1.45
C CYS A 125 -4.40 14.68 0.85
N PRO A 126 -5.00 13.78 1.65
CA PRO A 126 -5.94 12.77 1.15
C PRO A 126 -7.23 13.39 0.62
N ILE A 127 -7.73 14.45 1.26
CA ILE A 127 -8.96 15.14 0.82
C ILE A 127 -8.74 15.83 -0.53
N LEU A 128 -7.60 16.51 -0.71
CA LEU A 128 -7.25 17.12 -2.01
C LEU A 128 -7.07 16.06 -3.09
N ALA A 129 -6.39 14.95 -2.78
CA ALA A 129 -6.20 13.86 -3.73
C ALA A 129 -7.52 13.22 -4.18
N LEU A 130 -8.45 12.99 -3.25
CA LEU A 130 -9.80 12.52 -3.56
C LEU A 130 -10.58 13.53 -4.39
N ALA A 131 -10.53 14.82 -4.06
CA ALA A 131 -11.23 15.86 -4.81
C ALA A 131 -10.75 15.92 -6.27
N ILE A 132 -9.44 15.96 -6.50
CA ILE A 132 -8.87 15.92 -7.87
C ILE A 132 -9.33 14.66 -8.60
N TYR A 133 -9.26 13.50 -7.93
CA TYR A 133 -9.68 12.24 -8.53
C TYR A 133 -11.17 12.22 -8.89
N TRP A 134 -12.06 12.67 -8.00
CA TRP A 134 -13.51 12.75 -8.24
C TRP A 134 -13.84 13.68 -9.40
N THR A 135 -13.17 14.83 -9.51
CA THR A 135 -13.43 15.78 -10.61
C THR A 135 -12.94 15.30 -11.98
N THR A 136 -12.07 14.28 -12.01
CA THR A 136 -11.42 13.80 -13.26
C THR A 136 -11.78 12.36 -13.62
N THR A 137 -12.62 11.70 -12.82
CA THR A 137 -12.98 10.28 -13.00
C THR A 137 -14.46 10.15 -13.32
N ILE A 138 -14.78 9.31 -14.31
CA ILE A 138 -16.15 8.88 -14.59
C ILE A 138 -16.41 7.62 -13.75
N PHE A 139 -17.47 7.65 -12.95
CA PHE A 139 -17.86 6.53 -12.09
C PHE A 139 -18.89 5.64 -12.78
N ASP A 140 -18.75 4.34 -12.57
CA ASP A 140 -19.68 3.31 -13.06
C ASP A 140 -20.83 3.07 -12.07
N GLU A 141 -21.84 2.31 -12.51
CA GLU A 141 -23.00 1.94 -11.68
C GLU A 141 -22.62 1.10 -10.45
N ASP A 142 -21.45 0.46 -10.50
CA ASP A 142 -20.87 -0.35 -9.44
C ASP A 142 -20.52 0.50 -8.19
N ASN A 143 -20.54 1.84 -8.31
CA ASN A 143 -20.37 2.79 -7.22
C ASN A 143 -19.07 2.58 -6.43
N ARG A 144 -18.04 2.03 -7.07
CA ARG A 144 -16.71 1.83 -6.47
C ARG A 144 -15.95 3.16 -6.47
N LEU A 145 -15.15 3.39 -5.43
CA LEU A 145 -14.23 4.51 -5.43
C LEU A 145 -13.22 4.39 -6.58
N PHE A 146 -12.81 3.17 -6.93
CA PHE A 146 -11.94 2.90 -8.07
C PHE A 146 -12.69 2.06 -9.11
N PRO A 147 -13.31 2.69 -10.14
CA PRO A 147 -14.15 2.01 -11.13
C PRO A 147 -13.34 1.14 -12.10
N GLY A 148 -13.97 0.09 -12.62
CA GLY A 148 -13.36 -0.91 -13.51
C GLY A 148 -12.70 -2.12 -12.81
N SER A 149 -12.25 -3.09 -13.61
CA SER A 149 -11.58 -4.30 -13.12
C SER A 149 -10.07 -4.12 -12.93
N ASP A 150 -9.44 -5.02 -12.17
CA ASP A 150 -7.96 -5.16 -12.12
C ASP A 150 -7.18 -3.93 -11.63
N GLN A 151 -7.78 -3.12 -10.75
CA GLN A 151 -7.15 -1.93 -10.17
C GLN A 151 -5.80 -2.23 -9.48
N TYR A 152 -5.64 -3.45 -8.97
CA TYR A 152 -4.36 -3.92 -8.43
C TYR A 152 -3.26 -3.93 -9.49
N ASP A 153 -3.54 -4.50 -10.66
CA ASP A 153 -2.57 -4.56 -11.75
C ASP A 153 -2.37 -3.18 -12.39
N ARG A 154 -3.44 -2.38 -12.49
CA ARG A 154 -3.36 -0.97 -12.92
C ARG A 154 -2.39 -0.16 -12.05
N PHE A 155 -2.52 -0.27 -10.72
CA PHE A 155 -1.61 0.42 -9.82
C PHE A 155 -0.19 -0.17 -9.92
N ARG A 156 -0.05 -1.50 -9.97
CA ARG A 156 1.26 -2.15 -10.13
C ARG A 156 1.99 -1.63 -11.36
N LYS A 157 1.34 -1.57 -12.52
CA LYS A 157 1.91 -1.04 -13.77
C LYS A 157 2.26 0.43 -13.66
N SER A 158 1.40 1.23 -13.04
CA SER A 158 1.65 2.67 -12.84
C SER A 158 2.84 2.92 -11.91
N LEU A 159 2.94 2.16 -10.81
CA LEU A 159 4.08 2.21 -9.91
C LEU A 159 5.36 1.76 -10.62
N GLN A 160 5.33 0.66 -11.39
CA GLN A 160 6.50 0.20 -12.15
C GLN A 160 7.02 1.26 -13.12
N ARG A 161 6.12 1.92 -13.87
CA ARG A 161 6.47 3.05 -14.75
C ARG A 161 7.07 4.21 -13.98
N LEU A 162 6.49 4.57 -12.82
CA LEU A 162 6.98 5.65 -11.97
C LEU A 162 8.39 5.37 -11.44
N LEU A 163 8.66 4.16 -10.96
CA LEU A 163 9.95 3.81 -10.33
C LEU A 163 11.12 3.76 -11.33
N VAL A 164 10.86 3.67 -12.63
CA VAL A 164 11.88 3.75 -13.69
C VAL A 164 11.96 5.13 -14.34
N TYR A 165 11.12 6.08 -13.93
CA TYR A 165 11.18 7.46 -14.40
C TYR A 165 12.50 8.11 -13.96
N GLY A 166 13.14 8.91 -14.82
CA GLY A 166 14.54 9.32 -14.65
C GLY A 166 14.87 9.93 -13.28
N GLU A 167 14.09 10.93 -12.85
CA GLU A 167 14.28 11.60 -11.55
C GLU A 167 14.01 10.65 -10.38
N VAL A 168 12.94 9.86 -10.47
CA VAL A 168 12.55 8.91 -9.42
C VAL A 168 13.59 7.79 -9.29
N SER A 169 14.07 7.24 -10.39
CA SER A 169 15.09 6.20 -10.40
C SER A 169 16.40 6.69 -9.79
N THR A 170 16.76 7.95 -10.07
CA THR A 170 17.94 8.60 -9.48
C THR A 170 17.79 8.73 -7.96
N GLU A 171 16.62 9.17 -7.49
CA GLU A 171 16.34 9.29 -6.06
C GLU A 171 16.33 7.93 -5.35
N LEU A 172 15.78 6.88 -5.98
CA LEU A 172 15.82 5.53 -5.44
C LEU A 172 17.26 5.02 -5.28
N LYS A 173 18.11 5.24 -6.29
CA LYS A 173 19.54 4.89 -6.22
C LYS A 173 20.25 5.66 -5.10
N ARG A 174 19.98 6.97 -4.97
CA ARG A 174 20.54 7.82 -3.89
C ARG A 174 20.17 7.30 -2.50
N ARG A 175 18.97 6.74 -2.35
CA ARG A 175 18.46 6.15 -1.10
C ARG A 175 18.81 4.68 -0.90
N GLY A 176 19.49 4.04 -1.86
CA GLY A 176 19.79 2.60 -1.80
C GLY A 176 18.56 1.69 -1.88
N VAL A 177 17.45 2.17 -2.45
CA VAL A 177 16.19 1.42 -2.56
C VAL A 177 16.08 0.79 -3.94
N SER A 178 15.89 -0.53 -4.01
CA SER A 178 15.60 -1.19 -5.29
C SER A 178 14.12 -1.02 -5.68
N PRO A 179 13.80 -0.68 -6.94
CA PRO A 179 12.43 -0.70 -7.44
C PRO A 179 11.71 -2.05 -7.24
N SER A 180 12.46 -3.16 -7.26
CA SER A 180 11.93 -4.51 -7.04
C SER A 180 11.39 -4.72 -5.63
N ASP A 181 11.81 -3.91 -4.67
CA ASP A 181 11.47 -4.08 -3.26
C ASP A 181 10.20 -3.31 -2.91
N LEU A 182 9.76 -2.41 -3.79
CA LEU A 182 8.53 -1.65 -3.65
C LEU A 182 7.35 -2.34 -4.34
N GLY A 183 6.16 -2.13 -3.79
CA GLY A 183 4.91 -2.64 -4.35
C GLY A 183 3.69 -2.16 -3.58
N THR A 184 2.53 -2.72 -3.92
CA THR A 184 1.23 -2.38 -3.33
C THR A 184 1.18 -2.43 -1.81
N HIS A 185 1.94 -3.33 -1.19
CA HIS A 185 2.02 -3.48 0.25
C HIS A 185 2.96 -2.50 0.96
N SER A 186 3.83 -1.81 0.20
CA SER A 186 4.83 -0.91 0.77
C SER A 186 4.20 0.28 1.50
N MET A 187 3.08 0.83 0.99
CA MET A 187 2.39 1.96 1.61
C MET A 187 1.87 1.63 3.01
N ARG A 188 1.12 0.52 3.15
CA ARG A 188 0.61 0.11 4.46
C ARG A 188 1.74 -0.20 5.44
N LYS A 189 2.80 -0.88 4.98
CA LYS A 189 3.96 -1.18 5.81
C LYS A 189 4.68 0.10 6.24
N GLY A 190 4.87 1.03 5.32
CA GLY A 190 5.45 2.35 5.54
C GLY A 190 4.66 3.17 6.56
N ALA A 191 3.35 3.33 6.34
CA ALA A 191 2.47 4.05 7.25
C ALA A 191 2.44 3.44 8.66
N ALA A 192 2.33 2.11 8.76
CA ALA A 192 2.39 1.43 10.06
C ALA A 192 3.74 1.62 10.76
N THR A 193 4.84 1.60 10.01
CA THR A 193 6.19 1.85 10.54
C THR A 193 6.30 3.29 11.03
N PHE A 194 5.87 4.27 10.24
CA PHE A 194 5.88 5.69 10.58
C PHE A 194 5.07 5.99 11.85
N CYS A 195 3.87 5.42 11.98
CA CYS A 195 3.05 5.58 13.18
C CYS A 195 3.68 4.92 14.42
N ALA A 196 4.29 3.74 14.26
CA ALA A 196 4.87 2.99 15.36
C ALA A 196 6.26 3.48 15.78
N SER A 197 7.00 4.11 14.87
CA SER A 197 8.36 4.56 15.16
C SER A 197 8.42 5.79 16.05
N GLY A 198 7.35 6.57 16.19
CA GLY A 198 7.21 7.61 17.23
C GLY A 198 8.24 8.76 17.17
N THR A 199 9.09 8.81 16.15
CA THR A 199 10.11 9.85 15.96
C THR A 199 10.15 10.29 14.50
N THR A 200 10.40 11.59 14.28
CA THR A 200 10.66 12.18 12.94
C THR A 200 11.98 11.70 12.33
N ALA A 201 12.77 10.96 13.09
CA ALA A 201 13.90 10.17 12.65
C ALA A 201 13.54 8.68 12.83
N CYS A 202 13.28 7.95 11.73
CA CYS A 202 13.31 6.50 11.79
C CYS A 202 14.03 5.95 10.56
N ASP A 203 15.35 5.82 10.75
CA ASP A 203 16.18 4.65 10.57
C ASP A 203 16.00 3.82 9.28
N THR A 204 16.68 4.27 8.23
CA THR A 204 17.42 3.34 7.38
C THR A 204 18.69 2.93 8.12
N LYS A 205 18.70 1.71 8.66
CA LYS A 205 19.96 0.95 8.75
C LYS A 205 20.33 0.41 7.37
#